data_AF-A0A1Q7SFQ8-F1
#
_entry.id   AF-A0A1Q7SFQ8-F1
#
_cell.length_a   1.000
_cell.length_b   1.000
_cell.length_c   1.000
_cell.angle_alpha   90.00
_cell.angle_beta   90.00
_cell.angle_gamma   90.00
#
_symmetry.space_group_name_H-M   'P 1'
#
loop_
_entity.id
_entity.type
_entity.pdbx_description
1 polymer ?
#
loop_
_entity_poly.entity_id
_entity_poly.type
_entity_poly.pdbx_seq_one_letter_code
_entity_poly.pdbx_strand_id
1 'polypeptide(L)'
;MQIRHSRDLEGRARAAPSPMTVDELFARFPEVPRDLRDEPVLAEFVRAFGAQLRVAQKPSPCVAQAGAGDAEHHFYTRLVNDLAVYGIGLARRERTLQRLETLVAEYRAHPATFACTLVPKKAPDAPRTGCR
;
A
#
# COMPACT_ATOMS: atom_id res chain seq x y z
N MET A 1 33.39 16.94 -33.52
CA MET A 1 33.13 16.44 -32.15
C MET A 1 31.98 15.44 -32.22
N GLN A 2 32.26 14.15 -32.03
CA GLN A 2 31.22 13.11 -31.95
C GLN A 2 31.07 12.69 -30.48
N ILE A 3 29.87 12.84 -29.93
CA ILE A 3 29.59 12.48 -28.53
C ILE A 3 29.18 11.01 -28.51
N ARG A 4 30.07 10.17 -27.97
CA ARG A 4 29.80 8.75 -27.69
C ARG A 4 28.92 8.66 -26.45
N HIS A 5 27.61 8.48 -26.62
CA HIS A 5 26.72 8.04 -25.54
C HIS A 5 26.25 6.61 -25.82
N SER A 6 27.17 5.66 -25.67
CA SER A 6 26.89 4.22 -25.71
C SER A 6 27.12 3.66 -24.30
N ARG A 7 26.18 2.83 -23.82
CA ARG A 7 26.26 1.88 -22.71
C ARG A 7 25.92 2.29 -21.27
N ASP A 8 25.88 3.57 -20.89
CA ASP A 8 25.63 3.90 -19.47
C ASP A 8 24.14 3.95 -19.05
N LEU A 9 23.22 4.03 -20.01
CA LEU A 9 21.77 4.05 -19.72
C LEU A 9 21.14 2.66 -19.62
N GLU A 10 21.80 1.61 -20.14
CA GLU A 10 21.27 0.25 -20.13
C GLU A 10 21.48 -0.45 -18.77
N GLY A 11 22.44 0.01 -17.95
CA GLY A 11 22.67 -0.50 -16.59
C GLY A 11 21.68 0.02 -15.53
N ARG A 12 20.84 1.00 -15.89
CA ARG A 12 19.84 1.62 -14.99
C ARG A 12 18.40 1.24 -15.30
N ALA A 13 18.18 0.24 -16.14
CA ALA A 13 17.03 -0.65 -16.00
C ALA A 13 17.22 -1.47 -14.71
N ARG A 14 17.30 -0.77 -13.56
CA ARG A 14 17.19 -1.34 -12.22
C ARG A 14 16.02 -2.28 -12.27
N ALA A 15 16.28 -3.57 -12.05
CA ALA A 15 15.27 -4.60 -11.90
C ALA A 15 14.07 -3.97 -11.18
N ALA A 16 12.92 -3.92 -11.86
CA ALA A 16 11.69 -3.52 -11.20
C ALA A 16 11.64 -4.33 -9.89
N PRO A 17 11.48 -3.69 -8.72
CA PRO A 17 11.51 -4.39 -7.46
C PRO A 17 10.57 -5.59 -7.57
N SER A 18 11.07 -6.79 -7.26
CA SER A 18 10.29 -8.02 -7.41
C SER A 18 8.88 -7.82 -6.87
N PRO A 19 7.83 -8.37 -7.50
CA PRO A 19 6.48 -8.24 -6.99
C PRO A 19 6.45 -8.71 -5.52
N MET A 20 5.72 -7.97 -4.68
CA MET A 20 5.54 -8.35 -3.28
C MET A 20 4.90 -9.72 -3.18
N THR A 21 5.35 -10.53 -2.24
CA THR A 21 4.80 -11.86 -2.00
C THR A 21 3.84 -11.84 -0.81
N VAL A 22 2.94 -12.83 -0.74
CA VAL A 22 2.04 -13.00 0.41
C VAL A 22 2.84 -13.26 1.70
N ASP A 23 3.97 -13.97 1.61
CA ASP A 23 4.88 -14.16 2.74
C ASP A 23 5.51 -12.84 3.22
N GLU A 24 5.91 -11.97 2.29
CA GLU A 24 6.41 -10.64 2.61
C GLU A 24 5.34 -9.79 3.32
N LEU A 25 4.06 -9.91 2.92
CA LEU A 25 2.95 -9.25 3.61
C LEU A 25 2.88 -9.69 5.08
N PHE A 26 2.84 -10.99 5.34
CA PHE A 26 2.74 -11.52 6.70
C PHE A 26 3.98 -11.20 7.56
N ALA A 27 5.16 -11.17 6.95
CA ALA A 27 6.38 -10.79 7.66
C ALA A 27 6.35 -9.31 8.08
N ARG A 28 5.75 -8.45 7.25
CA ARG A 28 5.67 -7.01 7.48
C ARG A 28 4.51 -6.61 8.40
N PHE A 29 3.40 -7.34 8.33
CA PHE A 29 2.18 -7.08 9.09
C PHE A 29 1.74 -8.35 9.84
N PRO A 30 2.36 -8.65 11.00
CA PRO A 30 2.00 -9.83 11.81
C PRO A 30 0.56 -9.83 12.34
N GLU A 31 -0.13 -8.68 12.30
CA GLU A 31 -1.55 -8.57 12.63
C GLU A 31 -2.50 -9.12 11.56
N VAL A 32 -2.02 -9.37 10.34
CA VAL A 32 -2.83 -9.95 9.27
C VAL A 32 -3.00 -11.45 9.55
N PRO A 33 -4.24 -11.95 9.67
CA PRO A 33 -4.48 -13.35 10.02
C PRO A 33 -4.01 -14.34 8.97
N ARG A 34 -3.30 -15.40 9.41
CA ARG A 34 -2.71 -16.41 8.52
C ARG A 34 -3.74 -17.33 7.87
N ASP A 35 -4.97 -17.39 8.37
CA ASP A 35 -6.08 -18.15 7.75
C ASP A 35 -6.54 -17.56 6.41
N LEU A 36 -6.08 -16.34 6.07
CA LEU A 36 -6.30 -15.73 4.76
C LEU A 36 -5.21 -16.08 3.74
N ARG A 37 -4.15 -16.80 4.15
CA ARG A 37 -2.94 -17.06 3.32
C ARG A 37 -3.26 -17.61 1.94
N ASP A 38 -4.13 -18.62 1.89
CA ASP A 38 -4.44 -19.37 0.67
C ASP A 38 -5.63 -18.76 -0.09
N GLU A 39 -6.15 -17.61 0.35
CA GLU A 39 -7.25 -16.92 -0.32
C GLU A 39 -6.75 -16.27 -1.62
N PRO A 40 -7.37 -16.60 -2.77
CA PRO A 40 -6.90 -16.10 -4.06
C PRO A 40 -6.95 -14.57 -4.14
N VAL A 41 -7.98 -13.97 -3.53
CA VAL A 41 -8.12 -12.51 -3.47
C VAL A 41 -6.96 -11.85 -2.72
N LEU A 42 -6.37 -12.51 -1.71
CA LEU A 42 -5.23 -11.97 -0.97
C LEU A 42 -3.98 -11.92 -1.86
N ALA A 43 -3.73 -12.97 -2.64
CA ALA A 43 -2.62 -12.98 -3.60
C ALA A 43 -2.79 -11.88 -4.66
N GLU A 44 -4.00 -11.67 -5.16
CA GLU A 44 -4.29 -10.59 -6.11
C GLU A 44 -4.12 -9.20 -5.50
N PHE A 45 -4.57 -9.02 -4.25
CA PHE A 45 -4.41 -7.80 -3.48
C PHE A 45 -2.93 -7.44 -3.30
N VAL A 46 -2.10 -8.40 -2.88
CA VAL A 46 -0.65 -8.18 -2.72
C VAL A 46 0.01 -7.83 -4.05
N ARG A 47 -0.37 -8.50 -5.14
CA ARG A 47 0.13 -8.18 -6.48
C ARG A 47 -0.27 -6.76 -6.91
N ALA A 48 -1.50 -6.33 -6.61
CA ALA A 48 -2.02 -5.02 -7.01
C ALA A 48 -1.38 -3.87 -6.22
N PHE A 49 -1.18 -4.05 -4.90
CA PHE A 49 -0.79 -2.96 -3.99
C PHE A 49 0.59 -3.13 -3.39
N GLY A 50 1.42 -4.06 -3.88
CA GLY A 50 2.70 -4.42 -3.28
C GLY A 50 3.65 -3.23 -3.10
N ALA A 51 3.67 -2.28 -4.02
CA ALA A 51 4.49 -1.08 -3.89
C ALA A 51 4.07 -0.20 -2.69
N GLN A 52 2.76 -0.02 -2.51
CA GLN A 52 2.17 0.77 -1.42
C GLN A 52 2.30 0.04 -0.08
N LEU A 53 2.09 -1.29 -0.07
CA LEU A 53 2.22 -2.13 1.13
C LEU A 53 3.65 -2.12 1.69
N ARG A 54 4.66 -2.04 0.83
CA ARG A 54 6.08 -1.93 1.24
C ARG A 54 6.45 -0.63 1.92
N VAL A 55 5.74 0.46 1.65
CA VAL A 55 5.97 1.75 2.31
C VAL A 55 4.96 2.02 3.41
N ALA A 56 3.85 1.27 3.47
CA ALA A 56 2.84 1.41 4.50
C ALA A 56 3.43 1.23 5.91
N GLN A 57 3.04 2.12 6.81
CA GLN A 57 3.48 2.17 8.20
C GLN A 57 2.27 2.22 9.13
N LYS A 58 2.25 1.35 10.12
CA LYS A 58 1.21 1.34 11.14
C LYS A 58 1.31 2.63 11.97
N PRO A 59 0.24 3.43 12.07
CA PRO A 59 0.25 4.60 12.94
C PRO A 59 0.44 4.16 14.39
N SER A 60 1.38 4.78 15.10
CA SER A 60 1.54 4.53 16.53
C SER A 60 0.67 5.49 17.35
N PRO A 61 0.12 5.06 18.50
CA PRO A 61 -0.93 5.80 19.22
C PRO A 61 -0.53 7.19 19.72
N CYS A 62 0.77 7.48 19.86
CA CYS A 62 1.27 8.70 20.49
C CYS A 62 1.84 9.74 19.50
N VAL A 63 1.74 9.51 18.19
CA VAL A 63 2.29 10.40 17.13
C VAL A 63 1.16 11.08 16.35
N ALA A 64 0.04 11.36 17.02
CA ALA A 64 -0.90 12.34 16.52
C ALA A 64 -0.23 13.73 16.62
N GLN A 65 -0.25 14.52 15.55
CA GLN A 65 0.07 15.97 15.52
C GLN A 65 1.50 16.42 15.14
N ALA A 66 2.20 15.74 14.22
CA ALA A 66 3.31 16.39 13.49
C ALA A 66 3.01 16.43 11.99
N GLY A 67 1.98 17.18 11.60
CA GLY A 67 1.59 17.36 10.20
C GLY A 67 0.70 16.23 9.68
N ALA A 68 -0.20 16.57 8.75
CA ALA A 68 -1.18 15.65 8.17
C ALA A 68 -0.58 14.26 7.86
N GLY A 69 -1.24 13.21 8.36
CA GLY A 69 -0.74 11.83 8.31
C GLY A 69 -0.10 11.49 6.97
N ASP A 70 1.19 11.15 7.02
CA ASP A 70 1.99 10.87 5.84
C ASP A 70 1.34 9.76 4.98
N ALA A 71 1.67 9.75 3.69
CA ALA A 71 1.08 8.81 2.73
C ALA A 71 1.23 7.34 3.20
N GLU A 72 2.32 7.01 3.87
CA GLU A 72 2.64 5.72 4.47
C GLU A 72 1.60 5.27 5.50
N HIS A 73 1.18 6.16 6.40
CA HIS A 73 0.15 5.88 7.41
C HIS A 73 -1.22 5.74 6.78
N HIS A 74 -1.49 6.54 5.75
CA HIS A 74 -2.72 6.44 4.98
C HIS A 74 -2.81 5.12 4.20
N PHE A 75 -1.72 4.65 3.61
CA PHE A 75 -1.69 3.34 2.95
C PHE A 75 -1.98 2.20 3.93
N TYR A 76 -1.41 2.23 5.14
CA TYR A 76 -1.74 1.23 6.17
C TYR A 76 -3.24 1.29 6.50
N THR A 77 -3.77 2.49 6.73
CA THR A 77 -5.17 2.68 7.12
C THR A 77 -6.14 2.21 6.02
N ARG A 78 -5.82 2.46 4.76
CA ARG A 78 -6.68 2.11 3.62
C ARG A 78 -6.55 0.65 3.19
N LEU A 79 -5.37 0.05 3.30
CA LEU A 79 -5.07 -1.27 2.72
C LEU A 79 -4.94 -2.38 3.76
N VAL A 80 -4.41 -2.10 4.95
CA VAL A 80 -4.08 -3.11 5.97
C VAL A 80 -5.08 -3.13 7.12
N ASN A 81 -5.69 -1.98 7.45
CA ASN A 81 -6.51 -1.83 8.65
C ASN A 81 -7.69 -2.82 8.72
N ASP A 82 -8.42 -3.05 7.62
CA ASP A 82 -9.55 -3.99 7.63
C ASP A 82 -9.09 -5.44 7.92
N LEU A 83 -7.89 -5.82 7.47
CA LEU A 83 -7.29 -7.12 7.79
C LEU A 83 -6.84 -7.19 9.25
N ALA A 84 -6.26 -6.12 9.77
CA ALA A 84 -5.87 -6.01 11.17
C ALA A 84 -7.09 -6.08 12.12
N VAL A 85 -8.18 -5.39 11.77
CA VAL A 85 -9.47 -5.41 12.49
C VAL A 85 -10.08 -6.81 12.50
N TYR A 86 -9.97 -7.55 11.38
CA TYR A 86 -10.32 -8.96 11.35
C TYR A 86 -9.46 -9.79 12.31
N GLY A 87 -8.14 -9.56 12.34
CA GLY A 87 -7.23 -10.31 13.21
C GLY A 87 -7.44 -10.15 14.71
N ILE A 88 -8.04 -9.04 15.13
CA ILE A 88 -8.46 -8.83 16.53
C ILE A 88 -9.92 -9.26 16.80
N GLY A 89 -10.58 -9.90 15.84
CA GLY A 89 -11.93 -10.45 16.00
C GLY A 89 -13.07 -9.43 15.89
N LEU A 90 -12.80 -8.21 15.40
CA LEU A 90 -13.81 -7.15 15.26
C LEU A 90 -14.51 -7.13 13.90
N ALA A 91 -14.04 -7.91 12.94
CA ALA A 91 -14.70 -8.13 11.65
C ALA A 91 -14.94 -9.62 11.39
N ARG A 92 -15.88 -9.93 10.49
CA ARG A 92 -16.13 -11.31 10.02
C ARG A 92 -15.31 -11.61 8.78
N ARG A 93 -14.85 -12.86 8.65
CA ARG A 93 -14.02 -13.33 7.54
C ARG A 93 -14.63 -13.03 6.18
N GLU A 94 -15.89 -13.43 5.97
CA GLU A 94 -16.59 -13.29 4.69
C GLU A 94 -16.71 -11.82 4.30
N ARG A 95 -16.99 -10.96 5.27
CA ARG A 95 -17.10 -9.51 5.05
C ARG A 95 -15.74 -8.89 4.72
N THR A 96 -14.67 -9.36 5.35
CA THR A 96 -13.29 -8.92 5.06
C THR A 96 -12.89 -9.31 3.65
N LEU A 97 -13.17 -10.56 3.23
CA LEU A 97 -12.90 -11.03 1.87
C LEU A 97 -13.69 -10.26 0.82
N GLN A 98 -15.00 -10.05 1.03
CA GLN A 98 -15.83 -9.27 0.11
C GLN A 98 -15.30 -7.83 -0.07
N ARG A 99 -14.82 -7.20 1.02
CA ARG A 99 -14.19 -5.88 0.97
C ARG A 99 -12.89 -5.88 0.18
N LEU A 100 -12.03 -6.89 0.36
CA LEU A 100 -10.82 -7.07 -0.43
C LEU A 100 -11.14 -7.22 -1.93
N GLU A 101 -12.13 -8.04 -2.27
CA GLU A 101 -12.56 -8.24 -3.65
C GLU A 101 -13.04 -6.93 -4.28
N THR A 102 -13.84 -6.17 -3.53
CA THR A 102 -14.36 -4.87 -3.98
C THR A 102 -13.20 -3.89 -4.20
N LEU A 103 -12.25 -3.83 -3.27
CA LEU A 103 -11.08 -2.98 -3.37
C LEU A 103 -10.23 -3.30 -4.61
N VAL A 104 -9.97 -4.60 -4.86
CA VAL A 104 -9.22 -5.05 -6.04
C VAL A 104 -9.99 -4.77 -7.32
N ALA A 105 -11.31 -4.96 -7.34
CA ALA A 105 -12.17 -4.67 -8.48
C ALA A 105 -12.19 -3.18 -8.81
N GLU A 106 -12.35 -2.30 -7.80
CA GLU A 106 -12.28 -0.84 -7.94
C GLU A 106 -10.95 -0.40 -8.54
N TYR A 107 -9.84 -0.93 -8.01
CA TYR A 107 -8.50 -0.64 -8.53
C TYR A 107 -8.34 -1.09 -9.99
N ARG A 108 -8.82 -2.29 -10.36
CA ARG A 108 -8.74 -2.79 -11.74
C ARG A 108 -9.56 -1.95 -12.70
N ALA A 109 -10.76 -1.54 -12.29
CA ALA A 109 -11.64 -0.75 -13.13
C ALA A 109 -11.06 0.65 -13.41
N HIS A 110 -10.46 1.29 -12.39
CA HIS A 110 -9.97 2.66 -12.50
C HIS A 110 -8.65 2.90 -11.74
N PRO A 111 -7.50 2.38 -12.22
CA PRO A 111 -6.24 2.44 -11.47
C PRO A 111 -5.79 3.88 -11.15
N ALA A 112 -5.93 4.80 -12.11
CA ALA A 112 -5.54 6.20 -11.94
C ALA A 112 -6.44 6.91 -10.91
N THR A 113 -7.76 6.72 -11.00
CA THR A 113 -8.72 7.29 -10.05
C THR A 113 -8.52 6.70 -8.66
N PHE A 114 -8.28 5.39 -8.57
CA PHE A 114 -8.02 4.72 -7.30
C PHE A 114 -6.73 5.25 -6.66
N ALA A 115 -5.67 5.48 -7.42
CA ALA A 115 -4.44 6.08 -6.91
C ALA A 115 -4.69 7.46 -6.27
N CYS A 116 -5.60 8.28 -6.81
CA CYS A 116 -6.01 9.54 -6.20
C CYS A 116 -6.70 9.34 -4.83
N THR A 117 -7.38 8.20 -4.61
CA THR A 117 -7.97 7.87 -3.31
C THR A 117 -6.93 7.43 -2.28
N LEU A 118 -5.72 7.06 -2.72
CA LEU A 118 -4.62 6.66 -1.85
C LEU A 118 -3.78 7.86 -1.36
N VAL A 119 -4.05 9.07 -1.84
CA VAL A 119 -3.41 10.31 -1.38
C VAL A 119 -4.24 10.91 -0.23
N PRO A 120 -3.64 11.18 0.94
CA PRO A 120 -4.34 11.85 2.03
C PRO A 120 -4.94 13.18 1.54
N LYS A 121 -6.21 13.43 1.81
CA LYS A 121 -6.81 14.74 1.54
C LYS A 121 -6.10 15.76 2.42
N LYS A 122 -5.41 16.71 1.80
CA LYS A 122 -4.75 17.80 2.50
C LYS A 122 -5.80 18.57 3.30
N ALA A 123 -5.60 18.69 4.61
CA ALA A 123 -6.44 19.56 5.44
C ALA A 123 -6.34 21.01 4.92
N PRO A 124 -7.43 21.80 4.95
CA PRO A 124 -7.45 23.16 4.39
C PRO A 124 -6.28 24.05 4.82
N ASP A 125 -5.80 23.88 6.06
CA ASP A 125 -4.75 24.70 6.67
C ASP A 125 -3.36 24.03 6.72
N ALA A 126 -3.14 22.91 6.01
CA ALA A 126 -1.85 22.23 6.07
C ALA A 126 -0.74 23.07 5.39
N PRO A 127 0.40 23.34 6.08
CA PRO A 127 1.48 24.13 5.53
C PRO A 127 2.00 23.54 4.20
N ARG A 128 2.48 24.40 3.30
CA ARG A 128 3.11 23.94 2.06
C ARG A 128 4.46 23.34 2.44
N THR A 129 4.67 22.05 2.19
CA THR A 129 6.00 21.44 2.19
C THR A 129 6.81 22.11 1.07
N GLY A 130 7.59 23.13 1.46
CA GLY A 130 8.53 23.78 0.56
C GLY A 130 9.70 22.86 0.27
N CYS A 131 10.00 22.62 -1.01
CA CYS A 131 11.26 22.02 -1.41
C CYS A 131 12.39 22.97 -1.02
N ARG A 132 13.41 22.45 -0.33
CA ARG A 132 14.67 23.16 -0.07
C ARG A 132 15.72 22.72 -1.07
#